data_AF-A0A821Q2U1-F1
#
_entry.id   AF-A0A821Q2U1-F1
#
_cell.length_a   1.000
_cell.length_b   1.000
_cell.length_c   1.000
_cell.angle_alpha   90.00
_cell.angle_beta   90.00
_cell.angle_gamma   90.00
#
_symmetry.space_group_name_H-M   'P 1'
#
loop_
_entity.id
_entity.type
_entity.pdbx_description
1 polymer ?
#
loop_
_entity_poly.entity_id
_entity_poly.type
_entity_poly.pdbx_seq_one_letter_code
_entity_poly.pdbx_strand_id
1 'polypeptide(L)'
;GRERFLEEAWKWKNEKGDHIYEQIKALGSSCDWSRKVFTLDKGMFYAVEEAFIRLHEKKLIYRSTRLVSWSCTLKSAISDIEVEKTELKGRTL
;
A
#
# COMPACT_ATOMS: atom_id res chain seq x y z
N GLY A 1 -17.93 -10.71 -0.41
CA GLY A 1 -17.45 -10.65 1.00
C GLY A 1 -15.96 -10.40 1.01
N ARG A 2 -15.38 -10.10 2.17
CA ARG A 2 -13.94 -9.76 2.30
C ARG A 2 -13.02 -10.87 1.78
N GLU A 3 -13.31 -12.13 2.11
CA GLU A 3 -12.48 -13.27 1.71
C GLU A 3 -12.39 -13.41 0.19
N ARG A 4 -13.54 -13.48 -0.51
CA ARG A 4 -13.59 -13.51 -1.98
C ARG A 4 -12.89 -12.32 -2.64
N PHE A 5 -12.98 -11.14 -2.04
CA PHE A 5 -12.24 -9.97 -2.54
C PHE A 5 -10.73 -10.15 -2.40
N LEU A 6 -10.27 -10.67 -1.26
CA LEU A 6 -8.84 -10.94 -1.04
C LEU A 6 -8.32 -12.00 -2.01
N GLU A 7 -9.10 -13.04 -2.30
CA GLU A 7 -8.76 -14.06 -3.31
C GLU A 7 -8.54 -13.43 -4.69
N GLU A 8 -9.47 -12.58 -5.14
CA GLU A 8 -9.34 -11.88 -6.43
C GLU A 8 -8.16 -10.89 -6.44
N ALA A 9 -7.92 -10.17 -5.33
CA ALA A 9 -6.77 -9.27 -5.22
C ALA A 9 -5.43 -10.02 -5.32
N TRP A 10 -5.32 -11.19 -4.69
CA TRP A 10 -4.14 -12.05 -4.78
C TRP A 10 -3.95 -12.63 -6.17
N LYS A 11 -5.04 -13.06 -6.82
CA LYS A 11 -5.01 -13.53 -8.20
C LYS A 11 -4.47 -12.44 -9.13
N TRP A 12 -5.04 -11.24 -9.07
CA TRP A 12 -4.59 -10.09 -9.85
C TRP A 12 -3.12 -9.74 -9.58
N LYS A 13 -2.69 -9.75 -8.30
CA LYS A 13 -1.31 -9.46 -7.92
C LYS A 13 -0.33 -10.46 -8.52
N ASN A 14 -0.68 -11.75 -8.58
CA ASN A 14 0.20 -12.77 -9.14
C ASN A 14 0.31 -12.61 -10.67
N GLU A 15 -0.82 -12.43 -11.35
CA GLU A 15 -0.87 -12.19 -12.80
C GLU A 15 -0.06 -10.96 -13.21
N LYS A 16 -0.23 -9.83 -12.51
CA LYS A 16 0.49 -8.58 -12.83
C LYS A 16 1.92 -8.57 -12.32
N GLY A 17 2.17 -9.15 -11.16
CA GLY A 17 3.50 -9.20 -10.55
C GLY A 17 4.48 -9.98 -11.40
N ASP A 18 4.08 -11.15 -11.90
CA ASP A 18 4.95 -11.95 -12.76
C ASP A 18 5.24 -11.24 -14.09
N HIS A 19 4.25 -10.57 -14.68
CA HIS A 19 4.45 -9.76 -15.89
C HIS A 19 5.45 -8.62 -15.67
N ILE A 20 5.36 -7.90 -14.54
CA ILE A 20 6.31 -6.83 -14.20
C ILE A 20 7.73 -7.39 -14.07
N TYR A 21 7.90 -8.56 -13.45
CA TYR A 21 9.21 -9.18 -13.33
C TYR A 21 9.80 -9.59 -14.68
N GLU A 22 8.98 -10.13 -15.59
CA GLU A 22 9.42 -10.47 -16.95
C GLU A 22 9.86 -9.23 -17.72
N GLN A 23 9.12 -8.12 -17.62
CA GLN A 23 9.48 -6.85 -18.23
C GLN A 23 10.85 -6.36 -17.71
N ILE A 24 11.06 -6.37 -16.39
CA ILE A 24 12.33 -5.92 -15.80
C ILE A 24 13.50 -6.84 -16.22
N LYS A 25 13.27 -8.16 -16.35
CA LYS A 25 14.26 -9.10 -16.88
C LYS A 25 14.57 -8.84 -18.36
N ALA A 26 13.56 -8.56 -19.17
CA ALA A 26 13.72 -8.25 -20.59
C ALA A 26 14.52 -6.97 -20.82
N LEU A 27 14.48 -6.01 -19.89
CA LEU A 27 15.35 -4.82 -19.88
C LEU A 27 16.81 -5.12 -19.52
N GLY A 28 17.18 -6.37 -19.22
CA GLY A 28 18.54 -6.78 -18.89
C GLY A 28 18.93 -6.56 -17.43
N SER A 29 17.95 -6.40 -16.53
CA SER A 29 18.24 -6.18 -15.11
C SER A 29 18.86 -7.40 -14.45
N SER A 30 20.02 -7.21 -13.81
CA SER A 30 20.79 -8.24 -13.11
C SER A 30 20.43 -8.35 -11.62
N CYS A 31 19.16 -8.10 -11.25
CA CYS A 31 18.70 -8.24 -9.87
C CYS A 31 18.82 -9.67 -9.35
N ASP A 32 18.97 -9.84 -8.03
CA ASP A 32 18.89 -11.15 -7.39
C ASP A 32 17.43 -11.62 -7.32
N TRP A 33 16.98 -12.26 -8.39
CA TRP A 33 15.62 -12.79 -8.53
C TRP A 33 15.27 -13.88 -7.51
N SER A 34 16.28 -14.52 -6.90
CA SER A 34 16.06 -15.52 -5.86
C SER A 34 15.53 -14.92 -4.55
N ARG A 35 15.82 -13.62 -4.34
CA ARG A 35 15.43 -12.85 -3.15
C ARG A 35 14.31 -11.84 -3.42
N LYS A 36 13.51 -12.06 -4.46
CA LYS A 36 12.35 -11.21 -4.73
C LYS A 36 11.38 -11.27 -3.54
N VAL A 37 10.92 -10.12 -3.09
CA VAL A 37 9.96 -9.98 -1.99
C VAL A 37 8.84 -9.04 -2.39
N PHE A 38 7.65 -9.31 -1.87
CA PHE A 38 6.47 -8.46 -1.99
C PHE A 38 6.05 -7.95 -0.62
N THR A 39 5.44 -6.77 -0.57
CA THR A 39 5.10 -6.08 0.68
C THR A 39 4.12 -6.85 1.56
N LEU A 40 3.32 -7.76 1.00
CA LEU A 40 2.43 -8.64 1.75
C LEU A 40 3.02 -10.04 2.02
N ASP A 41 4.29 -10.28 1.70
CA ASP A 41 4.95 -11.53 2.06
C ASP A 41 5.18 -11.60 3.57
N LYS A 42 5.17 -12.82 4.12
CA LYS A 42 5.25 -13.07 5.57
C LYS A 42 6.42 -12.35 6.25
N GLY A 43 7.61 -12.34 5.63
CA GLY A 43 8.79 -11.66 6.17
C GLY A 43 8.63 -10.13 6.23
N MET A 44 8.04 -9.53 5.20
CA MET A 44 7.77 -8.09 5.16
C MET A 44 6.68 -7.70 6.16
N PHE A 45 5.66 -8.55 6.32
CA PHE A 45 4.61 -8.37 7.33
C PHE A 45 5.21 -8.28 8.74
N TYR A 46 6.08 -9.22 9.11
CA TYR A 46 6.75 -9.19 10.42
C TYR A 46 7.62 -7.95 10.61
N ALA A 47 8.33 -7.52 9.57
CA ALA A 47 9.16 -6.31 9.66
C ALA A 47 8.32 -5.05 9.93
N VAL A 48 7.14 -4.93 9.29
CA VAL A 48 6.22 -3.81 9.50
C VAL A 48 5.59 -3.87 10.89
N GLU A 49 5.16 -5.05 11.34
CA GLU A 49 4.59 -5.26 12.68
C GLU A 49 5.60 -4.87 13.78
N GLU A 50 6.84 -5.37 13.69
CA GLU A 50 7.91 -5.04 14.62
C GLU A 50 8.22 -3.54 14.63
N ALA A 51 8.32 -2.91 13.44
CA ALA A 51 8.56 -1.47 13.34
C ALA A 51 7.43 -0.66 14.01
N PHE A 52 6.17 -1.05 13.79
CA PHE A 52 5.02 -0.41 14.41
C PHE A 52 5.04 -0.53 15.94
N ILE A 53 5.28 -1.74 16.45
CA ILE A 53 5.35 -2.01 17.90
C ILE A 53 6.46 -1.17 18.54
N ARG A 54 7.68 -1.18 17.98
CA ARG A 54 8.80 -0.40 18.52
C ARG A 54 8.53 1.10 18.54
N LEU A 55 7.88 1.64 17.51
CA LEU A 55 7.52 3.06 17.45
C LEU A 55 6.41 3.41 18.45
N HIS A 56 5.46 2.50 18.67
CA HIS A 56 4.43 2.66 19.70
C HIS A 56 5.04 2.60 21.12
N GLU A 57 5.92 1.65 21.41
CA GLU A 57 6.63 1.53 22.70
C GLU A 57 7.47 2.77 23.01
N LYS A 58 8.09 3.38 21.98
CA LYS A 58 8.82 4.64 22.08
C LYS A 58 7.92 5.89 22.19
N LYS A 59 6.59 5.71 22.26
CA LYS A 59 5.58 6.79 22.32
C LYS A 59 5.60 7.73 21.11
N LEU A 60 6.09 7.26 19.96
CA LEU A 60 6.08 8.03 18.70
C LEU A 60 4.78 7.82 17.91
N ILE A 61 4.13 6.67 18.10
CA ILE A 61 2.80 6.37 17.54
C ILE A 61 1.76 6.44 18.66
N TYR A 62 0.64 7.08 18.39
CA TYR A 62 -0.49 7.17 19.30
C TYR A 62 -1.81 7.22 18.52
N ARG A 63 -2.93 6.98 19.22
CA ARG A 63 -4.28 7.11 18.68
C ARG A 63 -4.97 8.33 19.29
N SER A 64 -5.58 9.16 18.44
CA SER A 64 -6.30 10.36 18.86
C SER A 64 -7.38 10.70 17.83
N THR A 65 -8.42 11.42 18.25
CA THR A 65 -9.44 11.94 17.35
C THR A 65 -8.96 13.27 16.78
N ARG A 66 -8.82 13.34 15.46
CA ARG A 66 -8.38 14.53 14.72
C ARG A 66 -9.16 14.66 13.42
N LEU A 67 -9.17 15.85 12.84
CA LEU A 67 -9.67 16.04 11.47
C LEU A 67 -8.73 15.30 10.52
N VAL A 68 -9.30 14.53 9.60
CA VAL A 68 -8.57 13.74 8.61
C VAL A 68 -9.13 14.01 7.23
N SER A 69 -8.28 13.84 6.22
CA SER A 69 -8.72 13.80 4.82
C SER A 69 -9.47 12.48 4.59
N TRP A 70 -10.78 12.55 4.37
CA TRP A 70 -11.63 11.38 4.14
C TRP A 70 -12.01 11.25 2.67
N SER A 71 -11.72 10.10 2.07
CA SER A 71 -12.15 9.79 0.71
C SER A 71 -13.50 9.09 0.72
N CYS A 72 -14.53 9.75 0.18
CA CYS A 72 -15.88 9.18 0.06
C CYS A 72 -15.93 7.96 -0.87
N THR A 73 -15.08 7.92 -1.90
CA THR A 73 -15.02 6.82 -2.86
C THR A 73 -14.38 5.57 -2.25
N LEU A 74 -13.23 5.75 -1.60
CA LEU A 74 -12.49 4.64 -0.97
C LEU A 74 -13.10 4.22 0.37
N LYS A 75 -13.90 5.10 0.99
CA LYS A 75 -14.45 4.95 2.34
C LYS A 75 -13.34 4.74 3.37
N SER A 76 -12.26 5.51 3.24
CA SER A 76 -11.08 5.46 4.10
C SER A 76 -10.52 6.86 4.34
N ALA A 77 -9.84 7.01 5.49
CA ALA A 77 -8.93 8.12 5.70
C ALA A 77 -7.70 7.96 4.80
N ILE A 78 -7.19 9.06 4.29
CA ILE A 78 -5.96 9.15 3.49
C ILE A 78 -5.02 10.18 4.11
N SER A 79 -3.72 9.98 3.89
CA SER A 79 -2.69 10.89 4.35
C SER A 79 -2.65 12.17 3.51
N ASP A 80 -2.14 13.26 4.07
CA ASP A 80 -2.08 14.55 3.37
C ASP A 80 -1.24 14.50 2.09
N ILE A 81 -0.24 13.61 2.01
CA ILE A 81 0.59 13.43 0.81
C ILE A 81 -0.15 12.69 -0.31
N GLU A 82 -1.23 11.97 0.00
CA GLU A 82 -2.10 11.32 -0.99
C GLU A 82 -3.19 12.27 -1.51
N VAL A 83 -3.28 13.50 -0.99
CA VAL A 83 -4.28 14.49 -1.42
C VAL A 83 -3.69 15.42 -2.47
N GLU A 84 -4.15 15.26 -3.71
CA GLU A 84 -3.89 16.23 -4.78
C GLU A 84 -4.85 17.42 -4.68
N LYS A 85 -4.28 18.63 -4.57
CA LYS A 85 -5.07 19.86 -4.50
C LYS A 85 -5.24 20.45 -5.88
N THR A 86 -6.49 20.54 -6.33
CA THR A 86 -6.85 21.17 -7.59
C THR A 86 -7.70 22.40 -7.32
N GLU A 87 -7.34 23.54 -7.91
CA GLU A 87 -8.16 24.74 -7.86
C GLU A 87 -9.39 24.57 -8.74
N LEU A 88 -10.57 24.71 -8.15
CA LEU A 88 -11.83 24.69 -8.86
C LEU A 88 -12.35 26.12 -8.99
N LYS A 89 -12.62 26.55 -10.23
CA LYS A 89 -13.17 27.89 -10.53
C LYS A 89 -14.63 28.05 -10.08
N GLY A 90 -15.25 26.97 -9.59
CA GLY A 90 -16.64 26.93 -9.17
C GLY A 90 -17.03 25.56 -8.65
N ARG A 91 -18.31 25.40 -8.33
CA ARG A 91 -18.85 24.16 -7.79
C ARG A 91 -18.86 23.06 -8.86
N THR A 92 -18.23 21.92 -8.57
CA THR A 92 -18.37 20.69 -9.36
C THR A 92 -19.67 19.97 -8.95
N LEU A 93 -20.46 19.55 -9.95
CA LEU A 93 -21.69 18.76 -9.78
C LEU A 93 -21.38 17.27 -9.65
#